data_AF-A0A829ZAX9-F1
#
_entry.id   AF-A0A829ZAX9-F1
#
_cell.length_a   1.000
_cell.length_b   1.000
_cell.length_c   1.000
_cell.angle_alpha   90.00
_cell.angle_beta   90.00
_cell.angle_gamma   90.00
#
_symmetry.space_group_name_H-M   'P 1'
#
loop_
_entity.id
_entity.type
_entity.pdbx_description
1 polymer ?
#
loop_
_entity_poly.entity_id
_entity_poly.type
_entity_poly.pdbx_seq_one_letter_code
_entity_poly.pdbx_strand_id
1 'polypeptide(L)' 'MISDENNLKLVFKNKKKYSTNYIESNQIGLKSVQQMLKIHDGTFMIVDNEDNFTVTITIPLIK' A
#
# COMPACT_ATOMS: atom_id res chain seq x y z
N MET A 1 13.39 -4.77 -2.96
CA MET A 1 13.05 -3.97 -4.15
C MET A 1 13.12 -4.94 -5.32
N ILE A 2 11.99 -5.22 -5.97
CA ILE A 2 11.97 -6.05 -7.18
C ILE A 2 11.56 -5.09 -8.30
N SER A 3 12.50 -4.71 -9.15
CA SER A 3 12.24 -3.96 -10.36
C SER A 3 12.02 -4.98 -11.48
N ASP A 4 10.77 -5.17 -11.91
CA ASP A 4 10.55 -5.53 -13.31
C ASP A 4 10.84 -4.27 -14.13
N GLU A 5 11.46 -4.42 -15.29
CA GLU A 5 12.30 -3.42 -15.98
C GLU A 5 11.69 -2.01 -16.19
N ASN A 6 10.40 -1.80 -15.98
CA ASN A 6 9.72 -0.51 -16.12
C ASN A 6 8.84 -0.08 -14.93
N ASN A 7 8.86 -0.79 -13.80
CA ASN A 7 7.97 -0.51 -12.67
C ASN A 7 8.71 -0.51 -11.33
N LEU A 8 8.49 0.55 -10.53
CA LEU A 8 8.90 0.58 -9.13
C LEU A 8 7.81 -0.08 -8.27
N LYS A 9 8.14 -1.25 -7.71
CA LYS A 9 7.27 -1.93 -6.74
C LYS A 9 7.76 -1.75 -5.31
N LEU A 10 6.91 -1.17 -4.47
CA LEU A 10 7.11 -1.00 -3.03
C LEU A 10 6.12 -1.89 -2.27
N VAL A 11 6.62 -2.66 -1.31
CA VAL A 11 5.81 -3.53 -0.46
C VAL A 11 6.06 -3.18 0.99
N PHE A 12 5.01 -2.72 1.67
CA PHE A 12 5.01 -2.38 3.09
C PHE A 12 4.26 -3.47 3.84
N LYS A 13 4.97 -4.32 4.58
CA LYS A 13 4.37 -5.38 5.40
C LYS A 13 4.45 -5.00 6.86
N ASN A 14 3.31 -4.69 7.47
CA ASN A 14 3.21 -4.28 8.87
C ASN A 14 2.64 -5.43 9.69
N LYS A 15 3.28 -5.78 10.81
CA LYS A 15 2.69 -6.68 11.80
C LYS A 15 1.65 -5.92 12.62
N LYS A 16 0.45 -6.46 12.75
CA LYS A 16 -0.60 -5.84 13.57
C LYS A 16 -0.22 -5.93 15.04
N LYS A 17 -0.46 -4.84 15.75
CA LYS A 17 -0.30 -4.78 17.20
C LYS A 17 -1.66 -5.00 17.85
N TYR A 18 -1.82 -6.10 18.57
CA TYR A 18 -3.07 -6.43 19.28
C TYR A 18 -3.17 -5.85 20.69
N SER A 19 -2.32 -4.88 21.04
CA SER A 19 -2.37 -4.25 22.36
C SER A 19 -3.59 -3.31 22.44
N THR A 20 -4.73 -3.90 22.77
CA THR A 20 -5.95 -3.43 23.46
C THR A 20 -6.58 -2.05 23.21
N ASN A 21 -6.05 -1.17 22.38
CA ASN A 21 -6.77 0.04 21.96
C ASN A 21 -6.93 0.03 20.44
N TYR A 22 -8.01 -0.59 19.96
CA TYR A 22 -8.41 -0.49 18.57
C TYR A 22 -8.75 0.98 18.28
N ILE A 23 -7.93 1.63 17.47
CA ILE A 23 -8.22 2.97 16.96
C ILE A 23 -8.98 2.79 15.67
N GLU A 24 -10.25 3.20 15.65
CA GLU A 24 -11.03 3.23 14.43
C GLU A 24 -10.36 4.17 13.41
N SER A 25 -10.18 3.68 12.18
CA SER A 25 -9.55 4.43 11.10
C SER A 25 -10.49 4.53 9.91
N ASN A 26 -10.76 5.76 9.48
CA ASN A 26 -11.49 6.05 8.25
C ASN A 26 -10.62 5.98 6.98
N GLN A 27 -9.34 5.58 7.15
CA GLN A 27 -8.38 5.31 6.09
C GLN A 27 -8.06 6.51 5.16
N ILE A 28 -8.17 7.76 5.64
CA ILE A 28 -7.91 8.95 4.82
C ILE A 28 -6.53 8.91 4.15
N GLY A 29 -5.47 8.52 4.87
CA GLY A 29 -4.13 8.42 4.29
C GLY A 29 -4.04 7.42 3.14
N LEU A 30 -4.69 6.26 3.25
CA LEU A 30 -4.72 5.25 2.18
C LEU A 30 -5.53 5.73 0.97
N LYS A 31 -6.64 6.44 1.20
CA LYS A 31 -7.44 7.04 0.12
C LYS A 31 -6.62 8.05 -0.70
N SER A 32 -5.82 8.89 -0.04
CA SER A 32 -4.93 9.82 -0.73
C SER A 32 -3.86 9.12 -1.55
N VAL A 33 -3.24 8.05 -1.02
CA VAL A 33 -2.26 7.24 -1.77
C VAL A 33 -2.91 6.57 -2.98
N GLN A 34 -4.12 6.03 -2.84
CA GLN A 34 -4.84 5.42 -3.95
C GLN A 34 -5.16 6.46 -5.06
N GLN A 35 -5.53 7.68 -4.69
CA GLN A 35 -5.74 8.77 -5.66
C GLN A 35 -4.43 9.16 -6.36
N MET A 36 -3.34 9.31 -5.62
CA MET A 36 -2.02 9.58 -6.19
C MET A 36 -1.66 8.53 -7.23
N LEU A 37 -1.85 7.24 -6.92
CA LEU A 37 -1.50 6.17 -7.85
C LEU A 37 -2.33 6.17 -9.13
N LYS A 38 -3.61 6.58 -9.07
CA LYS A 38 -4.43 6.77 -10.27
C LYS A 38 -3.89 7.86 -11.20
N ILE A 39 -3.33 8.94 -10.65
CA ILE A 39 -2.74 10.05 -11.44
C ILE A 39 -1.47 9.60 -12.17
N HIS A 40 -0.77 8.62 -11.61
CA HIS A 40 0.51 8.11 -12.11
C HIS A 40 0.38 6.77 -12.84
N ASP A 41 -0.83 6.35 -13.22
CA ASP A 41 -1.10 5.06 -13.87
C ASP A 41 -0.53 3.85 -13.09
N GLY A 42 -0.43 4.03 -11.76
CA GLY A 42 0.09 3.05 -10.82
C GLY A 42 -0.98 2.13 -10.26
N THR A 43 -0.53 1.05 -9.61
CA THR A 43 -1.41 0.09 -8.95
C THR A 43 -1.26 0.15 -7.44
N PHE A 44 -2.38 -0.09 -6.76
CA PHE A 44 -2.50 -0.09 -5.30
C PHE A 44 -3.24 -1.34 -4.86
N MET A 45 -2.62 -2.12 -3.97
CA MET A 45 -3.21 -3.34 -3.44
C MET A 45 -3.03 -3.39 -1.92
N ILE A 46 -4.11 -3.74 -1.21
CA ILE A 46 -4.09 -4.01 0.22
C ILE A 46 -4.36 -5.51 0.43
N VAL A 47 -3.55 -6.14 1.25
CA VAL A 47 -3.82 -7.47 1.80
C VAL A 47 -3.86 -7.33 3.31
N ASP A 48 -5.06 -7.50 3.86
CA ASP A 48 -5.31 -7.44 5.29
C ASP A 48 -5.65 -8.84 5.81
N ASN A 49 -4.73 -9.46 6.56
CA ASN A 49 -4.93 -10.77 7.17
C ASN A 49 -4.83 -10.67 8.69
N GLU A 50 -4.94 -11.80 9.40
CA GLU A 50 -4.99 -11.79 10.86
C GLU A 50 -3.80 -11.01 11.44
N ASP A 51 -2.57 -11.42 11.14
CA ASP A 51 -1.34 -10.90 11.73
C ASP A 51 -0.71 -9.69 11.02
N ASN A 52 -1.03 -9.47 9.75
CA ASN A 52 -0.34 -8.47 8.93
C ASN A 52 -1.29 -7.59 8.14
N PHE A 53 -0.91 -6.32 8.05
CA PHE A 53 -1.46 -5.36 7.12
C PHE A 53 -0.40 -5.03 6.06
N THR A 54 -0.65 -5.47 4.82
CA THR A 54 0.30 -5.31 3.71
C THR A 54 -0.25 -4.34 2.68
N VAL A 55 0.56 -3.36 2.29
CA VAL A 55 0.29 -2.45 1.18
C VAL A 55 1.32 -2.67 0.09
N THR A 56 0.86 -2.90 -1.14
CA THR A 56 1.70 -2.95 -2.33
C THR A 56 1.37 -1.79 -3.23
N ILE A 57 2.40 -1.06 -3.63
CA ILE A 57 2.35 0.07 -4.53
C ILE A 57 3.22 -0.25 -5.73
N THR A 58 2.69 -0.05 -6.94
CA THR A 58 3.47 -0.14 -8.18
C THR A 58 3.34 1.16 -8.94
N ILE A 59 4.45 1.74 -9.36
CA ILE A 59 4.49 2.98 -10.13
C ILE A 59 5.29 2.71 -11.42
N PRO A 60 4.73 2.97 -12.61
CA PRO A 60 5.50 2.96 -13.85
C PRO A 60 6.63 3.98 -13.79
N LEU A 61 7.85 3.55 -14.12
CA LEU A 61 9.03 4.42 -14.17
C LEU A 61 9.12 5.20 -15.49
N ILE A 62 8.45 4.70 -16.53
CA ILE A 62 8.35 5.31 -17.86
C ILE A 62 6.87 5.36 -18.22
N LYS A 63 6.41 6.51 -18.74
CA LYS A 63 5.07 6.70 -19.28
C LYS A 63 5.01 6.30 -20.76
#